data_AF-A0A2E4YVZ4-F1
#
_entry.id   AF-A0A2E4YVZ4-F1
#
_cell.length_a   1.000
_cell.length_b   1.000
_cell.length_c   1.000
_cell.angle_alpha   90.00
_cell.angle_beta   90.00
_cell.angle_gamma   90.00
#
_symmetry.space_group_name_H-M   'P 1'
#
loop_
_entity.id
_entity.type
_entity.pdbx_description
1 polymer ?
#
loop_
_entity_poly.entity_id
_entity_poly.type
_entity_poly.pdbx_seq_one_letter_code
_entity_poly.pdbx_strand_id
1 'polypeptide(L)'
;MKLLREYIRELLNEKARVRGYIKPSSSFHTLLQWELVVEELLQLQKQGVDTRGGMSLNQRLLQIIDEYFGFQYNIEVERYDLLTQKNILDFIEDFTNHRFWGLEREFGSYFPDISKLKFAYFYSRGDLEPHVLMDEEFTTQIYGGLDNQKRLSHYTTQAGVERIQAAIDSGRPFDISCFTVAERPFFRPESSLVVELIGNVRGGFRSDIKSVAVDTGRRACNMYRLEYPGKDQDNICRELDSCDSEVRTSLWNEYIATPEKILSVKKV
;
A
#
# COMPACT_ATOMS: atom_id res chain seq x y z
N MET A 1 21.60 -0.09 -24.42
CA MET A 1 20.59 -0.30 -23.35
C MET A 1 19.79 0.94 -23.00
N LYS A 2 20.39 2.13 -22.83
CA LYS A 2 19.66 3.38 -22.54
C LYS A 2 18.62 3.75 -23.61
N LEU A 3 19.00 3.65 -24.89
CA LEU A 3 18.12 3.87 -26.04
C LEU A 3 16.96 2.86 -26.14
N LEU A 4 17.15 1.62 -25.70
CA LEU A 4 16.08 0.61 -25.69
C LEU A 4 15.08 0.91 -24.57
N ARG A 5 15.54 1.39 -23.41
CA ARG A 5 14.69 1.84 -22.31
C ARG A 5 13.91 3.11 -22.68
N GLU A 6 14.53 4.04 -23.40
CA GLU A 6 13.85 5.25 -23.92
C GLU A 6 12.79 4.89 -24.97
N TYR A 7 13.10 3.97 -25.89
CA TYR A 7 12.16 3.48 -26.90
C TYR A 7 10.98 2.71 -26.30
N ILE A 8 11.22 1.86 -25.30
CA ILE A 8 10.15 1.16 -24.57
C ILE A 8 9.30 2.17 -23.76
N ARG A 9 9.90 3.22 -23.17
CA ARG A 9 9.16 4.29 -22.49
C ARG A 9 8.28 5.10 -23.45
N GLU A 10 8.75 5.38 -24.66
CA GLU A 10 7.94 6.05 -25.69
C GLU A 10 6.81 5.16 -26.22
N LEU A 11 7.04 3.85 -26.34
CA LEU A 11 5.98 2.89 -26.72
C LEU A 11 4.95 2.67 -25.63
N LEU A 12 5.34 2.79 -24.35
CA LEU A 12 4.47 2.72 -23.18
C LEU A 12 3.86 4.08 -22.78
N ASN A 13 4.09 5.14 -23.56
CA ASN A 13 3.34 6.39 -23.44
C ASN A 13 1.90 6.19 -23.94
N GLU A 14 1.14 5.36 -23.23
CA GLU A 14 -0.26 5.67 -23.02
C GLU A 14 -0.32 7.10 -22.46
N LYS A 15 -1.00 7.99 -23.16
CA LYS A 15 -1.33 9.36 -22.73
C LYS A 15 -2.23 9.40 -21.47
N ALA A 16 -2.29 8.32 -20.69
CA ALA A 16 -2.72 8.34 -19.32
C ALA A 16 -1.46 8.60 -18.48
N ARG A 17 -1.37 9.77 -17.87
CA ARG A 17 -0.43 10.02 -16.77
C ARG A 17 -0.81 9.03 -15.67
N VAL A 18 -0.28 7.80 -15.70
CA VAL A 18 -0.36 6.84 -14.60
C VAL A 18 0.39 7.54 -13.49
N ARG A 19 -0.37 8.24 -12.66
CA ARG A 19 0.16 8.94 -11.50
C ARG A 19 0.96 7.88 -10.74
N GLY A 20 2.23 8.15 -10.41
CA GLY A 20 3.19 7.21 -9.82
C GLY A 20 2.84 6.66 -8.42
N TYR A 21 1.55 6.49 -8.14
CA TYR A 21 0.95 5.93 -6.94
C TYR A 21 0.71 4.42 -7.02
N ILE A 22 0.88 3.79 -8.20
CA ILE A 22 0.77 2.34 -8.33
C ILE A 22 2.11 1.70 -7.96
N LYS A 23 2.06 0.78 -7.00
CA LYS A 23 3.18 -0.03 -6.52
C LYS A 23 3.11 -1.42 -7.16
N PRO A 24 4.25 -2.06 -7.49
CA PRO A 24 4.23 -3.39 -8.04
C PRO A 24 3.92 -4.40 -6.93
N SER A 25 3.01 -5.33 -7.21
CA SER A 25 2.71 -6.45 -6.30
C SER A 25 3.93 -7.32 -6.02
N SER A 26 4.87 -7.38 -6.96
CA SER A 26 6.12 -8.15 -6.83
C SER A 26 7.06 -7.63 -5.74
N SER A 27 6.87 -6.40 -5.24
CA SER A 27 7.67 -5.87 -4.12
C SER A 27 7.18 -6.33 -2.75
N PHE A 28 6.05 -7.04 -2.67
CA PHE A 28 5.46 -7.50 -1.42
C PHE A 28 5.85 -8.94 -1.13
N HIS A 29 6.50 -9.16 0.01
CA HIS A 29 7.02 -10.47 0.41
C HIS A 29 6.59 -10.83 1.84
N THR A 30 6.44 -12.11 2.12
CA THR A 30 6.17 -12.60 3.49
C THR A 30 7.39 -12.43 4.38
N LEU A 31 7.21 -12.56 5.70
CA LEU A 31 8.34 -12.50 6.65
C LEU A 31 9.41 -13.54 6.33
N LEU A 32 9.01 -14.77 6.01
CA LEU A 32 9.94 -15.83 5.62
C LEU A 32 10.76 -15.45 4.38
N GLN A 33 10.12 -14.86 3.36
CA GLN A 33 10.81 -14.44 2.15
C GLN A 33 11.80 -13.30 2.41
N TRP A 34 11.42 -12.34 3.28
CA TRP A 34 12.32 -11.28 3.71
C TRP A 34 13.49 -11.82 4.54
N GLU A 35 13.24 -12.75 5.46
CA GLU A 35 14.26 -13.36 6.31
C GLU A 35 15.34 -14.05 5.50
N LEU A 36 14.95 -14.83 4.50
CA LEU A 36 15.89 -15.53 3.61
C LEU A 36 16.86 -14.56 2.92
N VAL A 37 16.36 -13.40 2.49
CA VAL A 37 17.19 -12.36 1.85
C VAL A 37 18.03 -11.60 2.84
N VAL A 38 17.47 -11.26 4.01
CA VAL A 38 18.20 -10.57 5.07
C VAL A 38 19.36 -11.42 5.56
N GLU A 39 19.15 -12.72 5.78
CA GLU A 39 20.21 -13.66 6.12
C GLU A 39 21.29 -13.72 5.03
N GLU A 40 20.90 -13.73 3.75
CA GLU A 40 21.86 -13.67 2.65
C GLU A 40 22.67 -12.37 2.62
N LEU A 41 22.02 -11.22 2.85
CA LEU A 41 22.68 -9.92 2.96
C LEU A 41 23.66 -9.90 4.14
N LEU A 42 23.31 -10.49 5.28
CA LEU A 42 24.22 -10.64 6.43
C LEU A 42 25.43 -11.52 6.10
N GLN A 43 25.25 -12.58 5.31
CA GLN A 43 26.39 -13.40 4.84
C GLN A 43 27.31 -12.63 3.90
N LEU A 44 26.76 -11.81 3.00
CA LEU A 44 27.54 -10.92 2.14
C LEU A 44 28.32 -9.89 2.96
N GLN A 45 27.71 -9.28 3.99
CA GLN A 45 28.39 -8.35 4.89
C GLN A 45 29.58 -8.99 5.60
N LYS A 46 29.47 -10.26 6.04
CA LYS A 46 30.61 -11.00 6.64
C LYS A 46 31.78 -11.17 5.67
N GLN A 47 31.53 -11.15 4.37
CA GLN A 47 32.53 -11.20 3.31
C GLN A 47 33.06 -9.81 2.92
N GLY A 48 32.62 -8.74 3.60
CA GLY A 48 32.95 -7.36 3.27
C GLY A 48 32.17 -6.79 2.07
N VAL A 49 31.07 -7.43 1.68
CA VAL A 49 30.18 -6.97 0.60
C VAL A 49 28.92 -6.36 1.21
N ASP A 50 28.80 -5.03 1.13
CA ASP A 50 27.66 -4.29 1.68
C ASP A 50 27.30 -3.05 0.83
N THR A 51 26.29 -2.30 1.30
CA THR A 51 25.76 -1.09 0.64
C THR A 51 26.32 0.22 1.21
N ARG A 52 27.14 0.19 2.29
CA ARG A 52 27.62 1.38 3.02
C ARG A 52 28.54 2.26 2.16
N GLY A 53 29.37 1.64 1.34
CA GLY A 53 30.26 2.31 0.39
C GLY A 53 29.58 2.81 -0.89
N GLY A 54 28.26 2.63 -1.02
CA GLY A 54 27.54 2.85 -2.27
C GLY A 54 27.37 1.54 -3.06
N MET A 55 27.20 1.65 -4.38
CA MET A 55 26.88 0.49 -5.21
C MET A 55 28.09 -0.44 -5.37
N SER A 56 27.99 -1.66 -4.83
CA SER A 56 28.97 -2.73 -5.03
C SER A 56 28.90 -3.33 -6.44
N LEU A 57 30.03 -3.80 -6.97
CA LEU A 57 30.09 -4.59 -8.21
C LEU A 57 29.77 -6.08 -7.99
N ASN A 58 29.50 -6.48 -6.75
CA ASN A 58 29.12 -7.86 -6.45
C ASN A 58 27.76 -8.17 -7.12
N GLN A 59 27.77 -9.15 -8.02
CA GLN A 59 26.58 -9.49 -8.81
C GLN A 59 25.43 -10.01 -7.95
N ARG A 60 25.71 -10.73 -6.85
CA ARG A 60 24.65 -11.27 -6.01
C ARG A 60 23.93 -10.17 -5.23
N LEU A 61 24.68 -9.22 -4.67
CA LEU A 61 24.11 -8.03 -4.04
C LEU A 61 23.26 -7.23 -5.05
N LEU A 62 23.76 -7.03 -6.27
CA LEU A 62 23.00 -6.34 -7.32
C LEU A 62 21.68 -7.04 -7.68
N GLN A 63 21.67 -8.37 -7.74
CA GLN A 63 20.44 -9.16 -7.98
C GLN A 63 19.43 -8.98 -6.85
N ILE A 64 19.88 -9.09 -5.59
CA ILE A 64 19.00 -8.89 -4.43
C ILE A 64 18.39 -7.48 -4.45
N ILE A 65 19.19 -6.46 -4.74
CA ILE A 65 18.71 -5.09 -4.83
C ILE A 65 17.67 -4.94 -5.94
N ASP A 66 17.90 -5.50 -7.12
CA ASP A 66 16.95 -5.40 -8.23
C ASP A 66 15.62 -6.13 -7.92
N GLU A 67 15.70 -7.33 -7.34
CA GLU A 67 14.53 -8.16 -7.03
C GLU A 67 13.66 -7.59 -5.90
N TYR A 68 14.27 -7.14 -4.80
CA TYR A 68 13.55 -6.79 -3.57
C TYR A 68 13.40 -5.27 -3.37
N PHE A 69 14.35 -4.49 -3.89
CA PHE A 69 14.41 -3.03 -3.70
C PHE A 69 14.40 -2.27 -5.03
N GLY A 70 14.25 -2.96 -6.16
CA GLY A 70 14.47 -2.40 -7.49
C GLY A 70 13.45 -1.32 -7.84
N PHE A 71 12.23 -1.42 -7.32
CA PHE A 71 11.23 -0.37 -7.50
C PHE A 71 11.64 0.92 -6.78
N GLN A 72 12.07 0.83 -5.52
CA GLN A 72 12.52 1.98 -4.74
C GLN A 72 13.78 2.57 -5.39
N TYR A 73 14.75 1.71 -5.73
CA TYR A 73 16.06 2.09 -6.27
C TYR A 73 16.02 2.68 -7.69
N ASN A 74 15.16 2.17 -8.57
CA ASN A 74 15.11 2.60 -9.98
C ASN A 74 13.96 3.55 -10.29
N ILE A 75 12.86 3.50 -9.53
CA ILE A 75 11.61 4.19 -9.89
C ILE A 75 11.24 5.26 -8.86
N GLU A 76 11.28 4.99 -7.56
CA GLU A 76 10.90 6.00 -6.56
C GLU A 76 11.91 7.15 -6.48
N VAL A 77 13.20 6.88 -6.65
CA VAL A 77 14.24 7.94 -6.71
C VAL A 77 14.04 8.92 -7.86
N GLU A 78 13.42 8.49 -8.97
CA GLU A 78 13.08 9.39 -10.09
C GLU A 78 11.82 10.22 -9.81
N ARG A 79 11.02 9.82 -8.82
CA ARG A 79 9.70 10.41 -8.51
C ARG A 79 9.73 11.40 -7.35
N TYR A 80 10.68 11.26 -6.44
CA TYR A 80 10.73 12.03 -5.21
C TYR A 80 12.09 12.71 -5.05
N ASP A 81 12.10 14.04 -5.13
CA ASP A 81 13.33 14.86 -5.11
C ASP A 81 14.19 14.66 -3.86
N LEU A 82 13.57 14.27 -2.74
CA LEU A 82 14.24 14.03 -1.46
C LEU A 82 14.77 12.59 -1.30
N LEU A 83 14.47 11.70 -2.25
CA LEU A 83 14.88 10.30 -2.19
C LEU A 83 15.99 10.03 -3.21
N THR A 84 17.18 9.68 -2.72
CA THR A 84 18.32 9.32 -3.56
C THR A 84 18.58 7.82 -3.53
N GLN A 85 19.32 7.32 -4.53
CA GLN A 85 19.80 5.93 -4.52
C GLN A 85 20.65 5.63 -3.28
N LYS A 86 21.41 6.62 -2.76
CA LYS A 86 22.16 6.46 -1.51
C LYS A 86 21.23 6.22 -0.32
N ASN A 87 20.09 6.93 -0.25
CA ASN A 87 19.11 6.69 0.80
C ASN A 87 18.52 5.27 0.73
N ILE A 88 18.30 4.73 -0.47
CA ILE A 88 17.87 3.33 -0.62
C ILE A 88 18.94 2.36 -0.13
N LEU A 89 20.20 2.58 -0.51
CA LEU A 89 21.32 1.74 -0.07
C LEU A 89 21.52 1.77 1.45
N ASP A 90 21.36 2.94 2.07
CA ASP A 90 21.40 3.11 3.52
C ASP A 90 20.22 2.41 4.20
N PHE A 91 19.02 2.55 3.63
CA PHE A 91 17.86 1.82 4.12
C PHE A 91 18.04 0.31 4.05
N ILE A 92 18.64 -0.24 3.00
CA ILE A 92 18.90 -1.68 2.89
C ILE A 92 19.81 -2.16 4.02
N GLU A 93 20.81 -1.34 4.38
CA GLU A 93 21.71 -1.63 5.50
C GLU A 93 20.94 -1.63 6.84
N ASP A 94 20.21 -0.55 7.12
CA ASP A 94 19.36 -0.44 8.30
C ASP A 94 18.30 -1.56 8.36
N PHE A 95 17.72 -1.91 7.22
CA PHE A 95 16.69 -2.95 7.11
C PHE A 95 17.26 -4.32 7.46
N THR A 96 18.42 -4.65 6.89
CA THR A 96 19.13 -5.91 7.12
C THR A 96 19.57 -6.05 8.58
N ASN A 97 20.10 -4.98 9.16
CA ASN A 97 20.74 -5.03 10.48
C ASN A 97 19.75 -4.81 11.62
N HIS A 98 18.65 -4.08 11.39
CA HIS A 98 17.79 -3.60 12.46
C HIS A 98 16.30 -3.74 12.16
N ARG A 99 15.79 -3.13 11.08
CA ARG A 99 14.33 -2.94 10.91
C ARG A 99 13.59 -4.25 10.69
N PHE A 100 14.16 -5.20 9.94
CA PHE A 100 13.51 -6.50 9.73
C PHE A 100 13.25 -7.23 11.05
N TRP A 101 14.25 -7.29 11.93
CA TRP A 101 14.19 -7.95 13.24
C TRP A 101 13.25 -7.28 14.25
N GLY A 102 12.79 -6.06 13.96
CA GLY A 102 11.79 -5.34 14.76
C GLY A 102 10.35 -5.53 14.29
N LEU A 103 10.14 -5.94 13.03
CA LEU A 103 8.85 -5.83 12.37
C LEU A 103 7.72 -6.60 13.07
N GLU A 104 7.95 -7.87 13.41
CA GLU A 104 6.96 -8.69 14.12
C GLU A 104 6.66 -8.13 15.52
N ARG A 105 7.69 -7.67 16.23
CA ARG A 105 7.51 -7.08 17.57
C ARG A 105 6.70 -5.78 17.52
N GLU A 106 6.91 -4.96 16.48
CA GLU A 106 6.25 -3.67 16.32
C GLU A 106 4.81 -3.80 15.83
N PHE A 107 4.53 -4.75 14.93
CA PHE A 107 3.25 -4.80 14.22
C PHE A 107 2.48 -6.11 14.36
N GLY A 108 3.08 -7.14 14.96
CA GLY A 108 2.47 -8.47 15.06
C GLY A 108 1.14 -8.47 15.79
N SER A 109 0.98 -7.63 16.81
CA SER A 109 -0.26 -7.51 17.59
C SER A 109 -1.48 -7.05 16.78
N TYR A 110 -1.28 -6.42 15.61
CA TYR A 110 -2.37 -6.00 14.74
C TYR A 110 -2.95 -7.15 13.90
N PHE A 111 -2.35 -8.33 13.88
CA PHE A 111 -2.79 -9.42 13.01
C PHE A 111 -2.89 -10.73 13.77
N PRO A 112 -3.86 -11.60 13.43
CA PRO A 112 -3.88 -12.96 13.96
C PRO A 112 -2.59 -13.74 13.63
N ASP A 113 -2.07 -13.58 12.40
CA ASP A 113 -0.82 -14.22 11.96
C ASP A 113 -0.08 -13.34 10.94
N ILE A 114 0.81 -12.49 11.44
CA ILE A 114 1.62 -11.58 10.61
C ILE A 114 2.55 -12.32 9.63
N SER A 115 2.93 -13.56 9.92
CA SER A 115 3.90 -14.32 9.12
C SER A 115 3.40 -14.67 7.71
N LYS A 116 2.07 -14.77 7.56
CA LYS A 116 1.40 -15.09 6.28
C LYS A 116 1.10 -13.87 5.42
N LEU A 117 1.15 -12.68 6.00
CA LEU A 117 0.90 -11.44 5.28
C LEU A 117 2.14 -11.02 4.47
N LYS A 118 1.94 -10.15 3.48
CA LYS A 118 3.02 -9.65 2.63
C LYS A 118 3.27 -8.17 2.84
N PHE A 119 4.54 -7.81 2.90
CA PHE A 119 5.02 -6.48 3.26
C PHE A 119 5.96 -5.91 2.22
N ALA A 120 5.91 -4.59 2.06
CA ALA A 120 6.83 -3.82 1.27
C ALA A 120 7.11 -2.47 1.95
N TYR A 121 8.20 -1.81 1.56
CA TYR A 121 8.54 -0.48 2.04
C TYR A 121 8.46 0.51 0.88
N PHE A 122 7.78 1.64 1.08
CA PHE A 122 7.65 2.66 0.04
C PHE A 122 7.90 4.04 0.59
N TYR A 123 8.43 4.90 -0.27
CA TYR A 123 8.77 6.24 0.13
C TYR A 123 7.55 7.07 0.46
N SER A 124 7.59 7.71 1.62
CA SER A 124 6.57 8.63 2.05
C SER A 124 7.07 9.62 3.10
N ARG A 125 6.73 10.90 2.90
CA ARG A 125 7.00 12.00 3.85
C ARG A 125 8.45 12.04 4.39
N GLY A 126 9.44 11.64 3.60
CA GLY A 126 10.85 11.71 4.00
C GLY A 126 11.48 10.37 4.37
N ASP A 127 10.72 9.29 4.52
CA ASP A 127 11.25 7.98 4.90
C ASP A 127 10.63 6.83 4.07
N LEU A 128 11.23 5.65 4.12
CA LEU A 128 10.67 4.41 3.63
C LEU A 128 9.80 3.77 4.71
N GLU A 129 8.49 3.78 4.48
CA GLU A 129 7.49 3.34 5.46
C GLU A 129 6.95 1.94 5.13
N PRO A 130 6.68 1.09 6.14
CA PRO A 130 6.15 -0.26 5.95
C PRO A 130 4.69 -0.24 5.52
N HIS A 131 4.37 -1.07 4.54
CA HIS A 131 3.02 -1.30 4.04
C HIS A 131 2.70 -2.78 4.01
N VAL A 132 1.48 -3.14 4.41
CA VAL A 132 0.94 -4.50 4.30
C VAL A 132 -0.03 -4.57 3.13
N LEU A 133 0.09 -5.61 2.31
CA LEU A 133 -0.82 -5.86 1.20
C LEU A 133 -2.18 -6.33 1.74
N MET A 134 -3.27 -5.70 1.30
CA MET A 134 -4.64 -6.14 1.61
C MET A 134 -5.12 -7.12 0.54
N ASP A 135 -4.49 -8.30 0.50
CA ASP A 135 -4.89 -9.42 -0.35
C ASP A 135 -5.88 -10.35 0.39
N GLU A 136 -6.19 -11.50 -0.21
CA GLU A 136 -7.16 -12.46 0.31
C GLU A 136 -6.77 -12.99 1.70
N GLU A 137 -5.47 -13.17 1.96
CA GLU A 137 -4.96 -13.63 3.27
C GLU A 137 -5.21 -12.57 4.34
N PHE A 138 -4.89 -11.30 4.06
CA PHE A 138 -5.21 -10.19 4.96
C PHE A 138 -6.71 -10.18 5.29
N THR A 139 -7.57 -10.13 4.27
CA THR A 139 -9.02 -9.99 4.47
C THR A 139 -9.59 -11.19 5.24
N THR A 140 -9.12 -12.40 4.95
CA THR A 140 -9.58 -13.63 5.60
C THR A 140 -9.13 -13.71 7.06
N GLN A 141 -7.93 -13.24 7.39
CA GLN A 141 -7.50 -13.15 8.79
C GLN A 141 -8.36 -12.18 9.60
N ILE A 142 -8.76 -11.05 9.01
CA ILE A 142 -9.56 -10.05 9.73
C ILE A 142 -11.03 -10.46 9.85
N TYR A 143 -11.64 -10.94 8.76
CA TYR A 143 -13.09 -11.13 8.67
C TYR A 143 -13.55 -12.61 8.60
N GLY A 144 -12.62 -13.56 8.49
CA GLY A 144 -12.93 -14.98 8.32
C GLY A 144 -13.47 -15.37 6.94
N GLY A 145 -13.55 -14.42 6.00
CA GLY A 145 -14.08 -14.64 4.65
C GLY A 145 -13.80 -13.49 3.70
N LEU A 146 -14.15 -13.70 2.43
CA LEU A 146 -13.93 -12.74 1.32
C LEU A 146 -15.22 -12.10 0.81
N ASP A 147 -16.37 -12.44 1.39
CA ASP A 147 -17.67 -11.87 1.05
C ASP A 147 -18.11 -10.90 2.16
N ASN A 148 -17.63 -9.67 2.06
CA ASN A 148 -17.72 -8.65 3.10
C ASN A 148 -18.47 -7.42 2.55
N GLN A 149 -19.71 -7.63 2.10
CA GLN A 149 -20.50 -6.56 1.47
C GLN A 149 -20.88 -5.47 2.47
N LYS A 150 -20.63 -4.22 2.09
CA LYS A 150 -21.05 -3.04 2.84
C LYS A 150 -21.51 -1.92 1.92
N ARG A 151 -22.51 -1.17 2.38
CA ARG A 151 -22.93 0.09 1.76
C ARG A 151 -21.95 1.18 2.17
N LEU A 152 -21.35 1.83 1.18
CA LEU A 152 -20.24 2.75 1.36
C LEU A 152 -20.41 4.00 0.49
N SER A 153 -19.69 5.05 0.85
CA SER A 153 -19.57 6.29 0.07
C SER A 153 -18.13 6.52 -0.39
N HIS A 154 -17.95 7.15 -1.55
CA HIS A 154 -16.65 7.50 -2.12
C HIS A 154 -16.67 8.89 -2.77
N TYR A 155 -15.72 9.76 -2.41
CA TYR A 155 -15.53 11.05 -3.07
C TYR A 155 -14.78 10.91 -4.39
N THR A 156 -15.34 11.47 -5.47
CA THR A 156 -14.77 11.30 -6.81
C THR A 156 -15.19 12.40 -7.79
N THR A 157 -14.72 12.28 -9.04
CA THR A 157 -15.12 13.14 -10.18
C THR A 157 -16.06 12.38 -11.10
N GLN A 158 -16.70 13.06 -12.06
CA GLN A 158 -17.53 12.41 -13.09
C GLN A 158 -16.76 11.28 -13.83
N ALA A 159 -15.53 11.57 -14.26
CA ALA A 159 -14.66 10.55 -14.88
C ALA A 159 -14.30 9.40 -13.91
N GLY A 160 -14.31 9.65 -12.59
CA GLY A 160 -14.14 8.61 -11.59
C GLY A 160 -15.36 7.69 -11.48
N VAL A 161 -16.57 8.25 -11.53
CA VAL A 161 -17.82 7.47 -11.60
C VAL A 161 -17.80 6.53 -12.81
N GLU A 162 -17.46 7.06 -13.99
CA GLU A 162 -17.40 6.30 -15.24
C GLU A 162 -16.37 5.15 -15.16
N ARG A 163 -15.20 5.40 -14.55
CA ARG A 163 -14.19 4.35 -14.34
C ARG A 163 -14.67 3.26 -13.39
N ILE A 164 -15.36 3.63 -12.30
CA ILE A 164 -15.91 2.65 -11.36
C ILE A 164 -16.97 1.80 -12.06
N GLN A 165 -17.90 2.41 -12.80
CA GLN A 165 -18.93 1.69 -13.52
C GLN A 165 -18.32 0.75 -14.58
N ALA A 166 -17.35 1.22 -15.37
CA ALA A 166 -16.67 0.39 -16.36
C ALA A 166 -15.91 -0.78 -15.73
N ALA A 167 -15.32 -0.60 -14.55
CA ALA A 167 -14.61 -1.67 -13.83
C ALA A 167 -15.58 -2.74 -13.31
N ILE A 168 -16.77 -2.34 -12.83
CA ILE A 168 -17.86 -3.24 -12.46
C ILE A 168 -18.34 -4.03 -13.68
N ASP A 169 -18.67 -3.33 -14.77
CA ASP A 169 -19.24 -3.94 -15.98
C ASP A 169 -18.28 -4.90 -16.68
N SER A 170 -16.98 -4.62 -16.62
CA SER A 170 -15.95 -5.45 -17.25
C SER A 170 -15.50 -6.66 -16.40
N GLY A 171 -15.93 -6.75 -15.14
CA GLY A 171 -15.45 -7.78 -14.21
C GLY A 171 -13.97 -7.66 -13.86
N ARG A 172 -13.37 -6.47 -14.03
CA ARG A 172 -11.98 -6.16 -13.66
C ARG A 172 -11.95 -5.05 -12.61
N PRO A 173 -12.47 -5.32 -11.39
CA PRO A 173 -12.60 -4.29 -10.39
C PRO A 173 -11.24 -3.98 -9.73
N PHE A 174 -11.16 -2.82 -9.12
CA PHE A 174 -10.02 -2.38 -8.33
C PHE A 174 -10.53 -1.81 -7.01
N ASP A 175 -9.69 -1.87 -5.97
CA ASP A 175 -10.04 -1.39 -4.66
C ASP A 175 -9.97 0.15 -4.61
N ILE A 176 -10.95 0.75 -3.95
CA ILE A 176 -11.03 2.19 -3.71
C ILE A 176 -11.16 2.50 -2.22
N SER A 177 -10.79 3.72 -1.86
CA SER A 177 -10.93 4.25 -0.50
C SER A 177 -12.33 4.83 -0.32
N CYS A 178 -13.09 4.30 0.61
CA CYS A 178 -14.48 4.60 0.90
C CYS A 178 -14.66 5.01 2.36
N PHE A 179 -15.86 5.46 2.72
CA PHE A 179 -16.24 5.83 4.09
C PHE A 179 -17.73 5.58 4.33
N THR A 180 -18.14 5.52 5.59
CA THR A 180 -19.57 5.60 5.99
C THR A 180 -19.87 6.88 6.77
N VAL A 181 -18.87 7.40 7.49
CA VAL A 181 -18.94 8.64 8.26
C VAL A 181 -17.86 9.60 7.78
N ALA A 182 -18.23 10.84 7.49
CA ALA A 182 -17.30 11.92 7.20
C ALA A 182 -17.68 13.18 8.00
N GLU A 183 -16.87 13.54 9.00
CA GLU A 183 -17.11 14.73 9.81
C GLU A 183 -16.66 16.02 9.11
N ARG A 184 -15.72 15.91 8.17
CA ARG A 184 -15.19 17.03 7.39
C ARG A 184 -15.37 16.78 5.90
N PRO A 185 -15.63 17.84 5.10
CA PRO A 185 -15.60 17.74 3.65
C PRO A 185 -14.24 17.24 3.16
N PHE A 186 -14.24 16.51 2.05
CA PHE A 186 -13.02 16.03 1.45
C PHE A 186 -12.14 17.20 0.98
N PHE A 187 -10.84 17.11 1.25
CA PHE A 187 -9.91 18.23 1.06
C PHE A 187 -9.56 18.53 -0.41
N ARG A 188 -9.98 17.69 -1.37
CA ARG A 188 -9.70 17.89 -2.79
C ARG A 188 -10.88 18.60 -3.47
N PRO A 189 -10.70 19.85 -3.93
CA PRO A 189 -11.80 20.63 -4.50
C PRO A 189 -12.34 20.03 -5.81
N GLU A 190 -11.53 19.24 -6.53
CA GLU A 190 -11.98 18.58 -7.75
C GLU A 190 -12.95 17.41 -7.51
N SER A 191 -12.95 16.80 -6.31
CA SER A 191 -13.82 15.69 -5.96
C SER A 191 -15.23 16.19 -5.62
N SER A 192 -15.95 16.65 -6.65
CA SER A 192 -17.26 17.29 -6.51
C SER A 192 -18.44 16.33 -6.40
N LEU A 193 -18.21 15.01 -6.46
CA LEU A 193 -19.25 13.99 -6.40
C LEU A 193 -18.99 13.02 -5.23
N VAL A 194 -20.07 12.55 -4.62
CA VAL A 194 -20.09 11.39 -3.74
C VAL A 194 -20.88 10.29 -4.41
N VAL A 195 -20.24 9.14 -4.60
CA VAL A 195 -20.86 7.91 -5.09
C VAL A 195 -21.20 7.05 -3.89
N GLU A 196 -22.46 6.64 -3.80
CA GLU A 196 -22.91 5.61 -2.87
C GLU A 196 -22.91 4.27 -3.61
N LEU A 197 -22.35 3.23 -3.01
CA LEU A 197 -22.14 1.93 -3.64
C LEU A 197 -22.26 0.78 -2.64
N ILE A 198 -22.49 -0.43 -3.16
CA ILE A 198 -22.15 -1.68 -2.48
C ILE A 198 -20.73 -2.03 -2.86
N GLY A 199 -19.87 -2.23 -1.86
CA GLY A 199 -18.50 -2.66 -2.04
C GLY A 199 -18.20 -3.86 -1.17
N ASN A 200 -17.36 -4.76 -1.69
CA ASN A 200 -16.82 -5.88 -0.94
C ASN A 200 -15.54 -5.43 -0.21
N VAL A 201 -15.61 -5.36 1.11
CA VAL A 201 -14.56 -4.78 1.96
C VAL A 201 -13.35 -5.71 2.08
N ARG A 202 -12.17 -5.13 1.85
CA ARG A 202 -10.86 -5.76 2.06
C ARG A 202 -10.27 -5.43 3.43
N GLY A 203 -10.51 -4.22 3.92
CA GLY A 203 -10.11 -3.75 5.24
C GLY A 203 -10.87 -2.47 5.62
N GLY A 204 -11.37 -2.42 6.85
CA GLY A 204 -12.01 -1.26 7.46
C GLY A 204 -11.14 -0.67 8.55
N PHE A 205 -11.12 0.65 8.64
CA PHE A 205 -10.28 1.42 9.54
C PHE A 205 -11.06 2.54 10.23
N ARG A 206 -10.81 2.75 11.53
CA ARG A 206 -11.49 3.77 12.34
C ARG A 206 -11.09 5.20 11.98
N SER A 207 -9.95 5.38 11.30
CA SER A 207 -9.39 6.63 10.79
C SER A 207 -8.66 6.41 9.45
N ASP A 208 -8.17 7.48 8.83
CA ASP A 208 -7.33 7.43 7.63
C ASP A 208 -6.15 6.44 7.74
N ILE A 209 -5.95 5.62 6.70
CA ILE A 209 -4.92 4.56 6.69
C ILE A 209 -3.79 4.79 5.69
N LYS A 210 -3.87 5.87 4.88
CA LYS A 210 -2.84 6.18 3.86
C LYS A 210 -2.56 4.97 2.96
N SER A 211 -3.60 4.49 2.29
CA SER A 211 -3.49 3.35 1.37
C SER A 211 -2.83 3.73 0.04
N VAL A 212 -2.10 2.78 -0.58
CA VAL A 212 -1.51 2.90 -1.92
C VAL A 212 -2.12 1.87 -2.87
N ALA A 213 -2.19 2.21 -4.16
CA ALA A 213 -2.69 1.29 -5.18
C ALA A 213 -1.59 0.31 -5.61
N VAL A 214 -1.98 -0.91 -5.94
CA VAL A 214 -1.10 -1.98 -6.44
C VAL A 214 -1.51 -2.35 -7.86
N ASP A 215 -0.55 -2.79 -8.67
CA ASP A 215 -0.75 -3.13 -10.10
C ASP A 215 -1.76 -4.26 -10.36
N THR A 216 -2.09 -5.05 -9.34
CA THR A 216 -3.14 -6.07 -9.35
C THR A 216 -4.56 -5.51 -9.16
N GLY A 217 -4.70 -4.20 -8.98
CA GLY A 217 -5.98 -3.56 -8.60
C GLY A 217 -6.25 -3.61 -7.10
N ARG A 218 -5.42 -4.32 -6.32
CA ARG A 218 -5.46 -4.31 -4.86
C ARG A 218 -4.88 -3.02 -4.29
N ARG A 219 -4.98 -2.86 -2.97
CA ARG A 219 -4.30 -1.81 -2.23
C ARG A 219 -3.44 -2.37 -1.11
N ALA A 220 -2.47 -1.59 -0.67
CA ALA A 220 -1.71 -1.83 0.54
C ALA A 220 -1.91 -0.68 1.51
N CYS A 221 -1.90 -0.95 2.81
CA CYS A 221 -2.11 0.05 3.84
C CYS A 221 -0.83 0.28 4.64
N ASN A 222 -0.66 1.51 5.13
CA ASN A 222 0.54 1.90 5.84
C ASN A 222 0.47 1.45 7.30
N MET A 223 1.48 0.70 7.75
CA MET A 223 1.41 0.04 9.06
C MET A 223 1.60 1.02 10.22
N TYR A 224 2.25 2.17 10.02
CA TYR A 224 2.30 3.24 11.02
C TYR A 224 0.94 3.90 11.27
N ARG A 225 -0.06 3.63 10.43
CA ARG A 225 -1.43 4.12 10.61
C ARG A 225 -2.36 3.13 11.31
N LEU A 226 -1.82 2.03 11.83
CA LEU A 226 -2.60 1.04 12.59
C LEU A 226 -2.79 1.43 14.05
N GLU A 227 -2.02 2.38 14.56
CA GLU A 227 -2.31 3.01 15.85
C GLU A 227 -3.57 3.89 15.78
N TYR A 228 -4.27 3.97 16.91
CA TYR A 228 -5.48 4.77 17.05
C TYR A 228 -5.50 5.48 18.41
N PRO A 229 -6.09 6.69 18.53
CA PRO A 229 -6.12 7.41 19.79
C PRO A 229 -6.78 6.59 20.92
N GLY A 230 -6.02 6.33 21.98
CA GLY A 230 -6.45 5.50 23.10
C GLY A 230 -5.43 4.41 23.42
N LYS A 231 -5.80 3.51 24.32
CA LYS A 231 -5.01 2.30 24.65
C LYS A 231 -5.84 1.01 24.56
N ASP A 232 -7.08 1.14 24.11
CA ASP A 232 -8.13 0.14 24.16
C ASP A 232 -8.44 -0.45 22.79
N GLN A 233 -8.07 0.24 21.71
CA GLN A 233 -8.37 -0.16 20.33
C GLN A 233 -7.24 0.24 19.39
N ASP A 234 -7.04 -0.57 18.34
CA ASP A 234 -6.23 -0.23 17.17
C ASP A 234 -7.09 0.46 16.09
N ASN A 235 -6.49 0.82 14.97
CA ASN A 235 -7.20 1.44 13.86
C ASN A 235 -7.98 0.41 13.01
N ILE A 236 -7.76 -0.90 13.16
CA ILE A 236 -8.38 -1.95 12.34
C ILE A 236 -9.76 -2.33 12.88
N CYS A 237 -10.78 -2.24 12.04
CA CYS A 237 -12.08 -2.78 12.39
C CYS A 237 -12.15 -4.29 12.14
N ARG A 238 -12.20 -5.05 13.23
CA ARG A 238 -12.40 -6.52 13.20
C ARG A 238 -13.83 -6.91 12.82
N GLU A 239 -14.78 -6.05 13.15
CA GLU A 239 -16.18 -6.17 12.76
C GLU A 239 -16.55 -4.95 11.92
N LEU A 240 -17.14 -5.14 10.75
CA LEU A 240 -17.41 -4.04 9.82
C LEU A 240 -18.31 -2.96 10.44
N ASP A 241 -19.26 -3.34 11.29
CA ASP A 241 -20.19 -2.39 11.91
C ASP A 241 -19.57 -1.65 13.10
N SER A 242 -18.40 -2.10 13.58
CA SER A 242 -17.68 -1.43 14.67
C SER A 242 -16.96 -0.14 14.23
N CYS A 243 -16.75 0.11 12.93
CA CYS A 243 -16.13 1.37 12.49
C CYS A 243 -17.12 2.54 12.41
N ASP A 244 -18.43 2.29 12.49
CA ASP A 244 -19.45 3.31 12.24
C ASP A 244 -19.80 4.12 13.50
N SER A 245 -19.14 3.81 14.63
CA SER A 245 -19.27 4.53 15.89
C SER A 245 -18.48 5.86 15.90
N GLU A 246 -18.54 6.58 17.02
CA GLU A 246 -17.83 7.85 17.23
C GLU A 246 -16.33 7.74 16.86
N VAL A 247 -15.91 8.56 15.90
CA VAL A 247 -14.53 8.60 15.39
C VAL A 247 -13.72 9.56 16.25
N ARG A 248 -12.70 9.06 16.95
CA ARG A 248 -11.87 9.86 17.87
C ARG A 248 -10.95 10.86 17.16
N THR A 249 -10.78 10.73 15.85
CA THR A 249 -9.85 11.56 15.06
C THR A 249 -10.50 12.76 14.38
N SER A 250 -11.81 12.96 14.51
CA SER A 250 -12.56 14.06 13.86
C SER A 250 -12.34 14.20 12.34
N LEU A 251 -11.98 13.10 11.68
CA LEU A 251 -11.74 13.00 10.23
C LEU A 251 -12.90 12.22 9.59
N TRP A 252 -12.65 10.94 9.30
CA TRP A 252 -13.59 9.97 8.75
C TRP A 252 -13.05 8.57 9.05
N ASN A 253 -13.93 7.57 8.99
CA ASN A 253 -13.49 6.19 8.90
C ASN A 253 -13.14 5.84 7.44
N GLU A 254 -12.18 4.93 7.25
CA GLU A 254 -11.74 4.54 5.90
C GLU A 254 -12.01 3.06 5.68
N TYR A 255 -12.67 2.73 4.58
CA TYR A 255 -12.84 1.37 4.10
C TYR A 255 -12.14 1.21 2.78
N ILE A 256 -11.36 0.14 2.63
CA ILE A 256 -10.81 -0.27 1.35
C ILE A 256 -11.72 -1.34 0.78
N ALA A 257 -12.37 -1.06 -0.34
CA ALA A 257 -13.39 -1.95 -0.89
C ALA A 257 -13.32 -2.05 -2.40
N THR A 258 -13.63 -3.24 -2.90
CA THR A 258 -13.85 -3.52 -4.32
C THR A 258 -15.30 -3.13 -4.65
N PRO A 259 -15.59 -2.15 -5.54
CA PRO A 259 -16.96 -1.80 -5.90
C PRO A 259 -17.67 -2.94 -6.62
N GLU A 260 -18.91 -3.22 -6.23
CA GLU A 260 -19.75 -4.25 -6.86
C GLU A 260 -20.97 -3.63 -7.54
N LYS A 261 -21.51 -2.54 -6.99
CA LYS A 261 -22.69 -1.86 -7.53
C LYS A 261 -22.74 -0.40 -7.13
N ILE A 262 -22.94 0.50 -8.09
CA ILE A 262 -23.29 1.90 -7.80
C ILE A 262 -24.78 1.99 -7.46
N LEU A 263 -25.10 2.70 -6.37
CA LEU A 263 -26.47 2.92 -5.89
C LEU A 263 -26.97 4.33 -6.20
N SER A 264 -26.13 5.34 -5.97
CA SER A 264 -26.47 6.72 -6.27
C SER A 264 -25.22 7.58 -6.48
N VAL A 265 -25.39 8.72 -7.16
CA VAL A 265 -24.34 9.73 -7.34
C VAL A 265 -24.92 11.09 -6.97
N LYS A 266 -24.27 11.79 -6.05
CA LYS A 266 -24.72 13.09 -5.52
C LYS A 266 -23.60 14.11 -5.68
N LYS A 267 -23.96 15.37 -5.93
CA LYS A 267 -23.02 16.49 -5.94
C LYS A 267 -22.78 16.95 -4.49
N VAL A 268 -21.52 17.26 -4.17
CA VAL A 268 -21.11 17.86 -2.89
C VAL A 268 -21.40 19.35 -2.88
#